data_AF-A0A0U9HXW3-F1
#
_entry.id   AF-A0A0U9HXW3-F1
#
_cell.length_a   1.000
_cell.length_b   1.000
_cell.length_c   1.000
_cell.angle_alpha   90.00
_cell.angle_beta   90.00
_cell.angle_gamma   90.00
#
_symmetry.space_group_name_H-M   'P 1'
#
loop_
_entity.id
_entity.type
_entity.pdbx_description
1 polymer ?
#
loop_
_entity_poly.entity_id
_entity_poly.type
_entity_poly.pdbx_seq_one_letter_code
_entity_poly.pdbx_strand_id
1 'polypeptide(L)'
;MKEKPLTNLRLPDLWKEFNSNFNESFWEEFEQKMKLMKKKFIELALQEEITALTGAQKYERTPERVYRRNGYWKRYIILKDG
;
A
#
# COMPACT_ATOMS: atom_id res chain seq x y z
N MET A 1 10.49 9.26 -28.16
CA MET A 1 10.66 10.73 -28.03
C MET A 1 12.08 11.07 -28.45
N LYS A 2 12.28 12.12 -29.25
CA LYS A 2 13.64 12.62 -29.54
C LYS A 2 14.07 13.48 -28.34
N GLU A 3 14.95 12.94 -27.51
CA GLU A 3 15.54 13.66 -26.38
C GLU A 3 16.33 14.86 -26.92
N LYS A 4 15.95 16.08 -26.49
CA LYS A 4 16.68 17.29 -26.85
C LYS A 4 17.84 17.46 -25.86
N PRO A 5 19.04 17.85 -26.32
CA PRO A 5 20.18 18.07 -25.42
C PRO A 5 19.88 19.23 -24.44
N LEU A 6 20.26 19.05 -23.16
CA LEU A 6 20.02 20.00 -22.06
C LEU A 6 20.47 21.44 -22.35
N THR A 7 21.40 21.62 -23.27
CA THR A 7 21.97 22.92 -23.66
C THR A 7 20.98 23.86 -24.36
N ASN A 8 19.81 23.38 -24.82
CA ASN A 8 18.83 24.18 -25.57
C ASN A 8 17.46 24.34 -24.86
N LEU A 9 17.31 23.89 -23.61
CA LEU A 9 16.04 23.93 -22.90
C LEU A 9 15.93 25.19 -22.03
N ARG A 10 14.83 25.94 -22.17
CA ARG A 10 14.53 27.06 -21.27
C ARG A 10 13.93 26.51 -19.98
N LEU A 11 14.29 27.11 -18.85
CA LEU A 11 13.77 26.78 -17.51
C LEU A 11 12.23 26.61 -17.45
N PRO A 12 11.41 27.46 -18.10
CA PRO A 12 9.95 27.30 -18.09
C PRO A 12 9.47 26.02 -18.78
N ASP A 13 10.15 25.60 -19.86
CA ASP A 13 9.79 24.38 -20.61
C ASP A 13 10.09 23.13 -19.76
N LEU A 14 11.24 23.12 -19.08
CA LEU A 14 11.62 22.09 -18.11
C LEU A 14 10.64 22.03 -16.93
N TRP A 15 10.23 23.18 -16.40
CA TRP A 15 9.27 23.23 -15.29
C TRP A 15 7.90 22.71 -15.70
N LYS A 16 7.47 22.97 -16.94
CA LYS A 16 6.23 22.43 -17.49
C LYS A 16 6.31 20.92 -17.67
N GLU A 17 7.39 20.40 -18.25
CA GLU A 17 7.58 18.96 -18.42
C GLU A 17 7.66 18.22 -17.07
N PHE A 18 8.36 18.78 -16.08
CA PHE A 18 8.44 18.21 -14.74
C PHE A 18 7.06 18.12 -14.08
N ASN A 19 6.27 19.20 -14.12
CA ASN A 19 4.95 19.21 -13.50
C ASN A 19 3.97 18.27 -14.20
N SER A 20 3.93 18.30 -15.54
CA SER A 20 2.96 17.50 -16.31
C SER A 20 3.29 16.02 -16.38
N ASN A 21 4.56 15.63 -16.42
CA ASN A 21 4.92 14.21 -16.61
C ASN A 21 5.34 13.52 -15.33
N PHE A 22 6.02 14.21 -14.42
CA PHE A 22 6.66 13.58 -13.27
C PHE A 22 5.93 13.86 -11.96
N ASN A 23 5.55 15.12 -11.70
CA ASN A 23 5.00 15.49 -10.40
C ASN A 23 3.65 14.80 -10.15
N GLU A 24 2.70 14.90 -11.09
CA GLU A 24 1.39 14.27 -10.95
C GLU A 24 1.47 12.73 -10.87
N SER A 25 2.21 12.10 -11.79
CA SER A 25 2.35 10.64 -11.81
C SER A 25 3.05 10.09 -10.56
N PHE A 26 4.08 10.78 -10.07
CA PHE A 26 4.80 10.38 -8.86
C PHE A 26 3.90 10.41 -7.63
N TRP A 27 3.12 11.47 -7.45
CA TRP A 27 2.23 11.59 -6.28
C TRP A 27 1.09 10.57 -6.32
N GLU A 28 0.49 10.33 -7.49
CA GLU A 28 -0.52 9.29 -7.65
C GLU A 28 0.04 7.89 -7.31
N GLU A 29 1.22 7.55 -7.82
CA GLU A 29 1.88 6.28 -7.48
C GLU A 29 2.21 6.18 -5.99
N PHE A 30 2.69 7.28 -5.40
CA PHE A 30 3.04 7.34 -4.00
C PHE A 30 1.80 7.13 -3.11
N GLU A 31 0.69 7.78 -3.42
CA GLU A 31 -0.59 7.59 -2.72
C GLU A 31 -1.07 6.12 -2.80
N GLN A 32 -0.98 5.50 -3.98
CA GLN A 32 -1.33 4.08 -4.14
C GLN A 32 -0.44 3.17 -3.29
N LYS A 33 0.88 3.40 -3.28
CA LYS A 33 1.83 2.65 -2.44
C LYS A 33 1.52 2.82 -0.95
N MET A 34 1.21 4.04 -0.53
CA MET A 34 0.81 4.34 0.85
C MET A 34 -0.48 3.62 1.24
N LYS A 35 -1.48 3.57 0.35
CA LYS A 35 -2.73 2.83 0.57
C LYS A 35 -2.49 1.33 0.73
N LEU A 36 -1.64 0.73 -0.11
CA LEU A 36 -1.26 -0.68 0.01
C LEU A 36 -0.50 -0.96 1.32
N MET A 37 0.37 -0.05 1.74
CA MET A 37 1.09 -0.16 3.00
C MET A 37 0.14 -0.14 4.20
N LYS A 38 -0.82 0.80 4.23
CA LYS A 38 -1.85 0.86 5.28
C LYS A 38 -2.67 -0.43 5.34
N LYS A 39 -3.12 -0.93 4.19
CA LYS A 39 -3.82 -2.22 4.09
C LYS A 39 -2.99 -3.34 4.71
N LYS A 40 -1.71 -3.45 4.36
CA LYS A 40 -0.81 -4.47 4.88
C LYS A 40 -0.70 -4.40 6.41
N PHE A 41 -0.58 -3.20 6.98
CA PHE A 41 -0.53 -3.04 8.44
C PHE A 41 -1.82 -3.48 9.13
N ILE A 42 -2.98 -3.13 8.58
CA ILE A 42 -4.28 -3.56 9.12
C ILE A 42 -4.39 -5.09 9.08
N GLU A 43 -4.04 -5.71 7.95
CA GLU A 43 -4.09 -7.17 7.80
C GLU A 43 -3.13 -7.89 8.75
N LEU A 44 -1.93 -7.32 8.99
CA LEU A 44 -0.97 -7.85 9.96
C LEU A 44 -1.50 -7.75 11.39
N ALA A 45 -2.06 -6.59 11.79
CA ALA A 45 -2.64 -6.42 13.11
C ALA A 45 -3.78 -7.42 13.37
N LEU A 46 -4.70 -7.57 12.41
CA LEU A 46 -5.79 -8.55 12.49
C LEU A 46 -5.28 -9.99 12.57
N GLN A 47 -4.18 -10.30 11.88
CA GLN A 47 -3.56 -11.62 11.92
C GLN A 47 -2.93 -11.93 13.29
N GLU A 48 -2.32 -10.95 13.94
CA GLU A 48 -1.81 -11.10 15.31
C GLU A 48 -2.96 -11.28 16.31
N GLU A 49 -4.00 -10.45 16.22
CA GLU A 49 -5.18 -10.54 17.09
C GLU A 49 -5.86 -11.92 16.99
N ILE A 50 -6.11 -12.42 15.77
CA ILE A 50 -6.73 -13.74 15.61
C ILE A 50 -5.81 -14.87 16.07
N THR A 51 -4.50 -14.71 15.97
CA THR A 51 -3.54 -15.70 16.49
C THR A 51 -3.62 -15.74 18.02
N ALA A 52 -3.63 -14.59 18.67
CA ALA A 52 -3.80 -14.48 20.11
C ALA A 52 -5.13 -15.10 20.57
N LEU A 53 -6.24 -14.85 19.85
CA LEU A 53 -7.55 -15.41 20.17
C LEU A 53 -7.66 -16.93 19.90
N THR A 54 -7.01 -17.42 18.84
CA THR A 54 -7.08 -18.85 18.48
C THR A 54 -6.04 -19.70 19.21
N GLY A 55 -5.02 -19.08 19.81
CA GLY A 55 -3.87 -19.73 20.42
C GLY A 55 -2.89 -20.35 19.43
N ALA A 56 -3.03 -20.06 18.14
CA ALA A 56 -2.26 -20.72 17.09
C ALA A 56 -2.15 -19.90 15.79
N GLN A 57 -1.01 -20.00 15.14
CA GLN A 57 -0.83 -19.50 13.78
C GLN A 57 -1.61 -20.34 12.76
N LYS A 58 -1.75 -19.79 11.55
CA LYS A 58 -2.44 -20.47 10.45
C LYS A 58 -1.69 -21.76 10.09
N TYR A 59 -2.42 -22.88 10.09
CA TYR A 59 -1.91 -24.24 9.84
C TYR A 59 -0.90 -24.80 10.85
N GLU A 60 -0.60 -24.06 11.92
CA GLU A 60 0.24 -24.56 13.00
C GLU A 60 -0.42 -25.77 13.68
N ARG A 61 0.38 -26.74 14.10
CA ARG A 61 -0.08 -27.90 14.87
C ARG A 61 0.35 -27.71 16.31
N THR A 62 -0.59 -27.28 17.14
CA THR A 62 -0.37 -26.93 18.54
C THR A 62 -1.57 -27.44 19.37
N PRO A 63 -1.33 -28.03 20.55
CA PRO A 63 -2.38 -28.39 21.48
C PRO A 63 -3.05 -27.17 22.13
N GLU A 64 -2.40 -26.00 22.14
CA GLU A 64 -2.93 -24.73 22.66
C GLU A 64 -4.05 -24.14 21.80
N ARG A 65 -4.31 -24.66 20.60
CA ARG A 65 -5.36 -24.16 19.70
C ARG A 65 -6.76 -24.36 20.29
N VAL A 66 -7.46 -23.24 20.50
CA VAL A 66 -8.84 -23.23 21.03
C VAL A 66 -9.89 -23.24 19.93
N TYR A 67 -9.65 -22.52 18.82
CA TYR A 67 -10.63 -22.34 17.74
C TYR A 67 -10.03 -22.59 16.35
N ARG A 68 -10.89 -22.86 15.36
CA ARG A 68 -10.51 -23.00 13.95
C ARG A 68 -10.93 -21.77 13.14
N ARG A 69 -10.04 -21.33 12.25
CA ARG A 69 -10.29 -20.21 11.33
C ARG A 69 -11.24 -20.64 10.23
N ASN A 70 -12.23 -19.81 9.89
CA ASN A 70 -13.26 -20.10 8.88
C ASN A 70 -13.25 -19.07 7.74
N GLY A 71 -12.19 -19.10 6.93
CA GLY A 71 -12.06 -18.20 5.78
C GLY A 71 -11.82 -16.73 6.17
N TYR A 72 -12.27 -15.81 5.31
CA TYR A 72 -12.14 -14.37 5.50
C TYR A 72 -13.37 -13.64 4.95
N TRP A 73 -13.59 -12.42 5.43
CA TRP A 73 -14.62 -11.51 4.94
C TRP A 73 -13.97 -10.29 4.29
N LYS A 74 -14.43 -9.90 3.10
CA LYS A 74 -14.00 -8.65 2.48
C LYS A 74 -14.70 -7.48 3.17
N ARG A 75 -13.93 -6.49 3.58
CA ARG A 75 -14.44 -5.25 4.18
C ARG A 75 -13.90 -4.06 3.40
N TYR A 76 -14.77 -3.06 3.21
CA TYR A 76 -14.39 -1.75 2.72
C TYR A 76 -14.23 -0.84 3.93
N ILE A 77 -13.06 -0.22 4.07
CA ILE A 77 -12.71 0.63 5.20
C ILE A 77 -12.32 1.98 4.62
N ILE A 78 -12.89 3.04 5.18
CA ILE A 78 -12.51 4.43 4.88
C ILE A 78 -11.67 4.89 6.07
N LEU A 79 -10.47 5.40 5.80
CA LEU A 79 -9.60 5.92 6.85
C LEU A 79 -9.81 7.43 6.96
N LYS A 80 -9.35 8.03 8.07
CA LYS A 80 -9.52 9.48 8.31
C LYS A 80 -8.95 10.32 7.16
N ASP A 81 -7.94 9.81 6.47
CA ASP A 81 -7.24 10.44 5.36
C ASP A 81 -7.64 9.91 3.98
N GLY A 82 -8.74 9.16 3.86
CA GLY A 82 -9.29 8.64 2.60
C GLY A 82 -9.27 7.12 2.50
#